data_AF-A0A352LQA0-F1
#
_entry.id   AF-A0A352LQA0-F1
#
_cell.length_a   1.000
_cell.length_b   1.000
_cell.length_c   1.000
_cell.angle_alpha   90.00
_cell.angle_beta   90.00
_cell.angle_gamma   90.00
#
_symmetry.space_group_name_H-M   'P 1'
#
loop_
_entity.id
_entity.type
_entity.pdbx_description
1 polymer ?
#
loop_
_entity_poly.entity_id
_entity_poly.type
_entity_poly.pdbx_seq_one_letter_code
_entity_poly.pdbx_strand_id
1 'polypeptide(L)'
;MGSNIKIRIIIDFLIVIFIAMAFPWWLSLGLVFLGIFLYRNFYEAFLFAFVMDSVYSVTKNLFFGRMFVYIVIVFVLFLFVRWFKERLRL
;
A
#
# COMPACT_ATOMS: atom_id res chain seq x y z
N MET A 1 -1.54 2.52 -27.98
CA MET A 1 -2.57 3.32 -27.28
C MET A 1 -1.90 4.03 -26.12
N GLY A 2 -1.64 5.33 -26.25
CA GLY A 2 -1.00 6.11 -25.20
C GLY A 2 -1.87 6.07 -23.95
N SER A 3 -1.47 5.25 -22.97
CA SER A 3 -2.12 5.23 -21.67
C SER A 3 -1.96 6.64 -21.09
N ASN A 4 -3.07 7.37 -20.99
CA ASN A 4 -3.11 8.61 -20.23
C ASN A 4 -2.79 8.23 -18.78
N ILE A 5 -1.52 8.35 -18.41
CA ILE A 5 -0.96 7.94 -17.11
C ILE A 5 -1.82 8.51 -15.95
N LYS A 6 -2.38 9.72 -16.15
CA LYS A 6 -3.31 10.38 -15.24
C LYS A 6 -4.58 9.57 -14.99
N ILE A 7 -5.22 9.06 -16.05
CA ILE A 7 -6.44 8.25 -15.95
C ILE A 7 -6.14 6.93 -15.22
N ARG A 8 -4.99 6.33 -15.52
CA ARG A 8 -4.57 5.08 -14.87
C ARG A 8 -4.40 5.26 -13.35
N ILE A 9 -3.70 6.31 -12.95
CA ILE A 9 -3.52 6.67 -11.53
C ILE A 9 -4.88 6.92 -10.85
N ILE A 10 -5.80 7.61 -11.51
CA ILE A 10 -7.14 7.88 -10.96
C ILE A 10 -7.93 6.58 -10.77
N ILE A 11 -7.90 5.69 -11.75
CA ILE A 11 -8.58 4.39 -11.69
C ILE A 11 -7.98 3.53 -10.58
N ASP A 12 -6.66 3.45 -10.48
CA ASP A 12 -5.98 2.69 -9.44
C ASP A 12 -6.32 3.24 -8.04
N PHE A 13 -6.39 4.56 -7.89
CA PHE A 13 -6.81 5.22 -6.66
C PHE A 13 -8.24 4.83 -6.26
N LEU A 14 -9.18 4.86 -7.22
CA LEU A 14 -10.58 4.47 -6.99
C LEU A 14 -10.72 3.00 -6.63
N ILE A 15 -9.97 2.11 -7.31
CA ILE A 15 -9.99 0.67 -7.02
C ILE A 15 -9.45 0.41 -5.62
N VAL A 16 -8.36 1.06 -5.22
CA VAL A 16 -7.79 0.90 -3.88
C VAL A 16 -8.75 1.37 -2.80
N ILE A 17 -9.42 2.52 -2.99
CA ILE A 17 -10.45 3.00 -2.06
C ILE A 17 -11.64 2.04 -2.01
N PHE A 18 -12.11 1.58 -3.17
CA PHE A 18 -13.23 0.63 -3.23
C PHE A 18 -12.90 -0.65 -2.47
N ILE A 19 -11.70 -1.21 -2.65
CA ILE A 19 -11.23 -2.39 -1.93
C ILE A 19 -11.13 -2.11 -0.43
N ALA A 20 -10.60 -0.95 -0.04
CA ALA A 20 -10.47 -0.56 1.37
C ALA A 20 -11.83 -0.40 2.08
N MET A 21 -12.88 0.02 1.37
CA MET A 21 -14.22 0.21 1.92
C MET A 21 -15.12 -1.04 1.82
N ALA A 22 -15.00 -1.81 0.74
CA ALA A 22 -15.87 -2.96 0.47
C ALA A 22 -15.39 -4.26 1.13
N PHE A 23 -14.08 -4.41 1.38
CA PHE A 23 -13.52 -5.61 1.98
C PHE A 23 -13.06 -5.38 3.42
N PRO A 24 -13.10 -6.42 4.27
CA PRO A 24 -12.44 -6.39 5.57
C PRO A 24 -10.96 -6.05 5.40
N TRP A 25 -10.46 -5.09 6.18
CA TRP A 25 -9.08 -4.58 6.04
C TRP A 25 -7.99 -5.66 6.07
N TRP A 26 -8.23 -6.75 6.80
CA TRP A 26 -7.33 -7.91 6.89
C TRP A 26 -7.15 -8.62 5.54
N LEU A 27 -8.23 -8.72 4.75
CA LEU A 27 -8.22 -9.35 3.42
C LEU A 27 -7.50 -8.47 2.40
N SER A 28 -7.76 -7.17 2.43
CA SER A 28 -7.08 -6.22 1.54
C SER A 28 -5.59 -6.10 1.87
N LEU A 29 -5.21 -6.19 3.14
CA LEU A 29 -3.80 -6.24 3.56
C LEU A 29 -3.10 -7.51 3.03
N GLY A 30 -3.76 -8.67 3.05
CA GLY A 30 -3.24 -9.90 2.45
C GLY A 30 -3.02 -9.80 0.94
N LEU A 31 -3.95 -9.20 0.21
CA LEU A 31 -3.83 -8.98 -1.24
C LEU A 31 -2.69 -8.02 -1.59
N VAL A 32 -2.56 -6.93 -0.83
CA VAL A 32 -1.46 -5.96 -0.99
C VAL A 32 -0.12 -6.61 -0.68
N PHE A 33 -0.05 -7.43 0.37
CA PHE A 33 1.16 -8.19 0.71
C PHE A 33 1.56 -9.14 -0.42
N LEU A 34 0.62 -9.90 -0.99
CA LEU A 34 0.89 -10.75 -2.16
C LEU A 34 1.35 -9.92 -3.37
N GLY A 35 0.73 -8.76 -3.61
CA GLY A 35 1.09 -7.84 -4.68
C GLY A 35 2.55 -7.37 -4.61
N ILE A 36 3.06 -7.11 -3.40
CA ILE A 36 4.47 -6.73 -3.18
C ILE A 36 5.43 -7.83 -3.69
N PHE A 37 5.10 -9.10 -3.54
CA PHE A 37 5.94 -10.20 -4.04
C PHE A 37 5.78 -10.41 -5.54
N LEU A 38 4.54 -10.39 -6.04
CA LEU A 38 4.23 -10.69 -7.44
C LEU A 38 4.69 -9.59 -8.40
N TYR A 39 4.65 -8.32 -7.99
CA TYR A 39 4.98 -7.19 -8.85
C TYR A 39 6.30 -6.53 -8.44
N ARG A 40 7.18 -6.30 -9.43
CA ARG A 40 8.53 -5.74 -9.19
C ARG A 40 8.49 -4.30 -8.65
N ASN A 41 7.54 -3.50 -9.11
CA ASN A 41 7.36 -2.09 -8.77
C ASN A 41 5.92 -1.81 -8.30
N PHE A 42 5.50 -2.41 -7.18
CA PHE A 42 4.14 -2.27 -6.63
C PHE A 42 4.02 -1.03 -5.74
N TYR A 43 3.93 0.15 -6.36
CA TYR A 43 3.80 1.42 -5.65
C TYR A 43 2.42 1.61 -5.00
N GLU A 44 1.44 0.83 -5.42
CA GLU A 44 0.06 0.79 -4.93
C GLU A 44 0.00 0.39 -3.45
N ALA A 45 1.03 -0.29 -2.91
CA ALA A 45 1.15 -0.58 -1.49
C ALA A 45 1.26 0.69 -0.62
N PHE A 46 1.98 1.72 -1.08
CA PHE A 46 2.07 3.01 -0.37
C PHE A 46 0.73 3.73 -0.36
N LEU A 47 0.04 3.67 -1.50
CA LEU A 47 -1.26 4.28 -1.68
C LEU A 47 -2.31 3.61 -0.78
N PHE A 48 -2.28 2.28 -0.71
CA PHE A 48 -3.09 1.50 0.23
C PHE A 48 -2.79 1.86 1.69
N ALA A 49 -1.51 1.92 2.08
CA ALA A 49 -1.12 2.29 3.44
C ALA A 49 -1.64 3.68 3.83
N PHE A 50 -1.56 4.65 2.91
CA PHE A 50 -2.07 6.01 3.13
C PHE A 50 -3.60 6.06 3.26
N VAL A 51 -4.33 5.32 2.42
CA VAL A 51 -5.79 5.20 2.51
C VAL A 51 -6.19 4.54 3.82
N MET A 52 -5.52 3.46 4.20
CA MET A 52 -5.76 2.74 5.46
C MET A 52 -5.50 3.63 6.68
N ASP A 53 -4.43 4.40 6.67
CA ASP A 53 -4.12 5.37 7.73
C ASP A 53 -5.19 6.47 7.80
N SER A 54 -5.60 7.01 6.65
CA SER A 54 -6.63 8.06 6.58
C SER A 54 -8.01 7.57 7.05
N VAL A 55 -8.39 6.34 6.68
CA VAL A 55 -9.71 5.77 6.99
C VAL A 55 -9.80 5.26 8.43
N TYR A 56 -8.71 4.67 8.95
CA TYR A 56 -8.73 3.99 10.25
C TYR A 56 -8.02 4.75 11.39
N SER A 57 -7.44 5.95 11.16
CA SER A 57 -6.77 6.75 12.21
C SER A 57 -7.72 7.50 13.18
N VAL A 58 -9.01 7.20 13.13
CA VAL A 58 -10.02 7.95 13.89
C VAL A 58 -9.75 7.91 15.41
N THR A 59 -9.74 9.14 15.97
CA THR A 59 -9.77 9.60 17.37
C THR A 59 -8.48 9.88 18.15
N LYS A 60 -7.27 9.74 17.58
CA LYS A 60 -6.06 10.28 18.22
C LYS A 60 -5.26 11.10 17.22
N ASN A 61 -5.50 12.42 17.23
CA ASN A 61 -4.93 13.49 16.39
C ASN A 61 -3.39 13.64 16.44
N LEU A 62 -2.64 12.53 16.55
CA LEU A 62 -1.19 12.54 16.58
C LEU A 62 -0.71 11.55 15.53
N PHE A 63 -0.02 12.05 14.51
CA PHE A 63 0.84 11.32 13.57
C PHE A 63 1.94 10.47 14.25
N PHE A 64 1.93 10.36 15.58
CA PHE A 64 2.81 9.55 16.43
C PHE A 64 2.06 8.37 17.10
N GLY A 65 0.82 8.07 16.70
CA GLY A 65 0.07 6.93 17.21
C GLY A 65 0.64 5.57 16.79
N ARG A 66 0.05 4.47 17.28
CA ARG A 66 0.42 3.09 16.89
C ARG A 66 0.42 2.87 15.36
N MET A 67 -0.33 3.68 14.63
CA MET A 67 -0.36 3.70 13.16
C MET A 67 0.95 4.15 12.51
N PHE A 68 1.63 5.14 13.09
CA PHE A 68 2.95 5.56 12.62
C PHE A 68 3.96 4.41 12.69
N VAL A 69 3.88 3.62 13.77
CA VAL A 69 4.71 2.42 13.92
C VAL A 69 4.43 1.42 12.80
N TYR A 70 3.16 1.23 12.41
CA TYR A 70 2.83 0.37 11.27
C TYR A 70 3.36 0.91 9.94
N ILE A 71 3.26 2.22 9.67
CA ILE A 71 3.84 2.84 8.46
C ILE A 71 5.36 2.62 8.43
N VAL A 72 6.05 2.84 9.56
CA VAL A 72 7.49 2.60 9.67
C VAL A 72 7.84 1.13 9.46
N ILE A 73 7.07 0.19 10.04
CA ILE A 73 7.27 -1.25 9.84
C ILE A 73 7.07 -1.63 8.37
N VAL A 74 6.02 -1.13 7.72
CA VAL A 74 5.75 -1.38 6.29
C VAL A 74 6.87 -0.81 5.43
N PHE A 75 7.37 0.38 5.75
CA PHE A 75 8.49 1.01 5.05
C PHE A 75 9.79 0.20 5.19
N VAL A 76 10.09 -0.27 6.40
CA VAL A 76 11.26 -1.13 6.67
C VAL A 76 11.14 -2.46 5.93
N LEU A 77 9.96 -3.10 5.96
CA LEU A 77 9.68 -4.32 5.20
C LEU A 77 9.83 -4.10 3.70
N PHE A 78 9.33 -2.99 3.17
CA PHE A 78 9.47 -2.64 1.76
C PHE A 78 10.95 -2.51 1.36
N LEU A 79 11.77 -1.80 2.15
CA LEU A 79 13.21 -1.71 1.90
C LEU A 79 13.88 -3.08 1.94
N PHE A 80 13.50 -3.93 2.89
CA PHE A 80 14.04 -5.28 3.01
C PHE A 80 13.68 -6.16 1.81
N VAL A 81 12.41 -6.12 1.37
CA VAL A 81 11.94 -6.85 0.19
C VAL A 81 12.65 -6.34 -1.08
N ARG A 82 12.80 -5.02 -1.22
CA ARG A 82 13.51 -4.43 -2.35
C ARG A 82 14.96 -4.90 -2.39
N TRP A 83 15.67 -4.82 -1.26
CA TRP A 83 17.04 -5.31 -1.14
C TRP A 83 17.14 -6.80 -1.46
N PHE A 84 16.17 -7.61 -1.01
CA PHE A 84 16.12 -9.04 -1.28
C PHE A 84 15.91 -9.33 -2.77
N LYS A 85 15.00 -8.61 -3.45
CA LYS A 85 14.78 -8.71 -4.89
C LYS A 85 16.03 -8.33 -5.69
N GLU A 86 16.71 -7.25 -5.31
CA GLU A 86 17.95 -6.80 -5.96
C GLU A 86 19.08 -7.86 -5.81
N ARG A 87 19.18 -8.52 -4.65
CA ARG A 87 20.14 -9.62 -4.43
C ARG A 87 19.79 -10.91 -5.17
N LEU A 88 18.50 -11.20 -5.36
CA LEU A 88 18.04 -12.42 -6.04
C LEU A 88 17.99 -12.31 -7.57
N ARG A 89 18.35 -11.17 -8.16
CA ARG A 89 18.31 -10.94 -9.63
C ARG A 89 16.94 -11.25 -10.27
N LEU A 90 15.84 -11.04 -9.54
CA LEU A 90 14.48 -10.98 -10.10
C LEU A 90 14.15 -9.54 -10.53
#